data_AF-A0A957T5R7-F1
#
_entry.id   AF-A0A957T5R7-F1
#
_cell.length_a   1.000
_cell.length_b   1.000
_cell.length_c   1.000
_cell.angle_alpha   90.00
_cell.angle_beta   90.00
_cell.angle_gamma   90.00
#
_symmetry.space_group_name_H-M   'P 1'
#
loop_
_entity.id
_entity.type
_entity.pdbx_description
1 polymer ?
#
loop_
_entity_poly.entity_id
_entity_poly.type
_entity_poly.pdbx_seq_one_letter_code
_entity_poly.pdbx_strand_id
1 'polypeptide(L)'
;TGGTRGGFTIGGSRQPATTTTTAPTWQTGTTTATRGRVTLGSNTEERQKEILIRKIRDDYGIDLNQNAGVQAVRDAYPNAPEAVRNGLRARAWTLQELQDVDRALSHYSALLGANRPGVLGAQPITTFSRLEQGIDEDTPSGILDNTTAGETFTNNITMFDEGRDIRDFAADKSAPTADELRQGFRGTIEHELSHGLIESIPVNGQTMLEEFADQMTFWDDVSTCHYNDPLRPNSKQRRRELAIADGAEVPITMYGTTDAYEDLAESMMFYFEDPTRLAAECPERFAFIRDNVQPILDGNPIV
;
A
#
# COMPACT_ATOMS: atom_id res chain seq x y z
N THR A 1 -8.16 -18.29 -57.01
CA THR A 1 -8.64 -19.64 -56.63
C THR A 1 -9.18 -19.55 -55.21
N GLY A 2 -10.45 -19.36 -54.92
CA GLY A 2 -11.68 -19.84 -55.56
C GLY A 2 -12.41 -20.65 -54.50
N GLY A 3 -13.54 -20.15 -53.96
CA GLY A 3 -14.30 -20.90 -52.93
C GLY A 3 -15.32 -20.13 -52.08
N THR A 4 -16.25 -19.40 -52.72
CA THR A 4 -17.64 -19.13 -52.28
C THR A 4 -18.32 -20.38 -51.66
N ARG A 5 -19.32 -20.36 -50.75
CA ARG A 5 -20.64 -19.65 -50.78
C ARG A 5 -21.48 -20.03 -49.53
N GLY A 6 -22.38 -19.12 -49.12
CA GLY A 6 -23.74 -19.44 -48.60
C GLY A 6 -24.07 -18.79 -47.24
N GLY A 7 -25.05 -17.89 -47.06
CA GLY A 7 -26.22 -17.59 -47.87
C GLY A 7 -27.45 -18.33 -47.32
N PHE A 8 -28.04 -17.82 -46.23
CA PHE A 8 -29.36 -18.26 -45.76
C PHE A 8 -30.15 -17.10 -45.16
N THR A 9 -31.34 -16.87 -45.72
CA THR A 9 -32.35 -15.89 -45.30
C THR A 9 -33.61 -16.67 -44.99
N ILE A 10 -34.16 -16.54 -43.78
CA ILE A 10 -35.56 -16.87 -43.48
C ILE A 10 -36.17 -15.66 -42.77
N GLY A 11 -37.12 -15.04 -43.47
CA GLY A 11 -38.09 -14.12 -42.88
C GLY A 11 -39.17 -14.91 -42.15
N GLY A 12 -39.46 -14.49 -40.92
CA GLY A 12 -40.52 -15.03 -40.09
C GLY A 12 -40.89 -14.01 -39.03
N SER A 13 -41.95 -13.25 -39.31
CA SER A 13 -42.54 -12.22 -38.47
C SER A 13 -43.00 -12.76 -37.11
N ARG A 14 -42.50 -12.16 -36.03
CA ARG A 14 -43.16 -12.13 -34.71
C ARG A 14 -42.99 -10.74 -34.09
N GLN A 15 -44.12 -10.13 -33.74
CA GLN A 15 -44.18 -8.89 -32.97
C GLN A 15 -43.53 -9.06 -31.59
N PRO A 16 -42.80 -8.07 -31.07
CA PRO A 16 -42.61 -7.91 -29.64
C PRO A 16 -43.72 -7.03 -29.06
N ALA A 17 -44.35 -7.56 -28.02
CA ALA A 17 -45.22 -6.83 -27.12
C ALA A 17 -44.38 -6.09 -26.07
N THR A 18 -44.93 -4.94 -25.63
CA THR A 18 -44.65 -4.17 -24.39
C THR A 18 -43.22 -3.60 -24.24
N THR A 19 -42.97 -2.41 -23.69
CA THR A 19 -43.61 -1.62 -22.63
C THR A 19 -43.27 -0.14 -22.85
N THR A 20 -44.22 0.75 -22.58
CA THR A 20 -43.98 2.20 -22.52
C THR A 20 -43.23 2.51 -21.22
N THR A 21 -41.96 2.91 -21.31
CA THR A 21 -41.22 3.46 -20.17
C THR A 21 -41.66 4.91 -19.96
N THR A 22 -42.56 5.13 -19.02
CA THR A 22 -42.90 6.47 -18.53
C THR A 22 -41.73 7.02 -17.72
N ALA A 23 -41.17 8.15 -18.15
CA ALA A 23 -40.22 8.91 -17.33
C ALA A 23 -40.90 9.36 -16.01
N PRO A 24 -40.21 9.29 -14.86
CA PRO A 24 -40.75 9.84 -13.63
C PRO A 24 -40.87 11.36 -13.76
N THR A 25 -42.11 11.83 -13.73
CA THR A 25 -42.46 13.24 -13.57
C THR A 25 -42.20 13.60 -12.11
N TRP A 26 -41.24 14.50 -11.87
CA TRP A 26 -41.06 15.12 -10.56
C TRP A 26 -42.26 16.01 -10.26
N GLN A 27 -43.23 15.47 -9.51
CA GLN A 27 -44.26 16.27 -8.90
C GLN A 27 -43.63 17.10 -7.78
N THR A 28 -43.56 18.42 -7.98
CA THR A 28 -43.32 19.40 -6.92
C THR A 28 -44.56 19.47 -6.03
N GLY A 29 -44.68 18.51 -5.13
CA GLY A 29 -45.65 18.54 -4.04
C GLY A 29 -45.10 19.40 -2.91
N THR A 30 -45.61 20.62 -2.78
CA THR A 30 -45.48 21.45 -1.57
C THR A 30 -46.15 20.73 -0.40
N THR A 31 -45.36 20.06 0.44
CA THR A 31 -45.80 19.57 1.74
C THR A 31 -45.36 20.54 2.83
N THR A 32 -46.36 21.16 3.46
CA THR A 32 -46.24 21.96 4.66
C THR A 32 -45.58 21.13 5.76
N ALA A 33 -44.32 21.46 6.07
CA ALA A 33 -43.56 20.81 7.13
C ALA A 33 -44.04 21.29 8.51
N THR A 34 -44.89 20.50 9.15
CA THR A 34 -44.96 20.44 10.60
C THR A 34 -43.58 20.03 11.09
N ARG A 35 -43.00 20.77 12.06
CA ARG A 35 -41.70 20.48 12.70
C ARG A 35 -41.69 19.10 13.37
N GLY A 36 -41.53 18.06 12.56
CA GLY A 36 -41.03 16.77 12.96
C GLY A 36 -39.51 16.87 12.97
N ARG A 37 -38.92 16.62 14.14
CA ARG A 37 -37.50 16.38 14.32
C ARG A 37 -37.05 15.40 13.22
N VAL A 38 -36.30 15.89 12.23
CA VAL A 38 -35.57 15.01 11.32
C VAL A 38 -34.53 14.32 12.19
N THR A 39 -34.81 13.09 12.59
CA THR A 39 -33.76 12.19 13.05
C THR A 39 -32.84 12.03 11.86
N LEU A 40 -31.69 12.72 11.86
CA LEU A 40 -30.58 12.45 10.95
C LEU A 40 -30.37 10.93 10.95
N GLY A 41 -30.72 10.31 9.81
CA GLY A 41 -30.73 8.85 9.66
C GLY A 41 -29.37 8.28 10.01
N SER A 42 -29.39 7.35 10.96
CA SER A 42 -28.31 6.50 11.49
C SER A 42 -26.92 6.62 10.82
N ASN A 43 -25.95 7.11 11.59
CA ASN A 43 -24.50 6.87 11.43
C ASN A 43 -24.19 5.37 11.59
N THR A 44 -24.63 4.51 10.68
CA THR A 44 -24.22 3.10 10.71
C THR A 44 -22.76 2.99 10.28
N GLU A 45 -22.03 2.01 10.84
CA GLU A 45 -20.64 1.73 10.48
C GLU A 45 -20.46 1.57 8.96
N GLU A 46 -21.37 0.84 8.32
CA GLU A 46 -21.36 0.64 6.86
C GLU A 46 -21.46 1.96 6.08
N ARG A 47 -22.28 2.91 6.55
CA ARG A 47 -22.36 4.22 5.90
C ARG A 47 -21.07 5.02 6.07
N GLN A 48 -20.39 4.90 7.21
CA GLN A 48 -19.09 5.53 7.45
C GLN A 48 -18.02 4.91 6.55
N LYS A 49 -18.00 3.57 6.38
CA LYS A 49 -17.12 2.88 5.44
C LYS A 49 -17.34 3.38 4.02
N GLU A 50 -18.58 3.46 3.55
CA GLU A 50 -18.88 3.96 2.20
C GLU A 50 -18.40 5.39 1.96
N ILE A 51 -18.55 6.28 2.95
CA ILE A 51 -18.08 7.66 2.86
C ILE A 51 -16.55 7.68 2.76
N LEU A 52 -15.88 6.89 3.59
CA LEU A 52 -14.42 6.86 3.65
C LEU A 52 -13.79 6.23 2.40
N ILE A 53 -14.39 5.16 1.87
CA ILE A 53 -13.99 4.56 0.58
C ILE A 53 -14.08 5.58 -0.55
N ARG A 54 -15.17 6.35 -0.62
CA ARG A 54 -15.31 7.41 -1.63
C ARG A 54 -14.27 8.50 -1.45
N LYS A 55 -14.04 8.95 -0.22
CA LYS A 55 -13.01 9.93 0.10
C LYS A 55 -11.64 9.45 -0.38
N ILE A 56 -11.23 8.24 -0.01
CA ILE A 56 -9.93 7.67 -0.39
C ILE A 56 -9.74 7.67 -1.92
N ARG A 57 -10.78 7.27 -2.65
CA ARG A 57 -10.74 7.29 -4.12
C ARG A 57 -10.69 8.70 -4.68
N ASP A 58 -11.55 9.58 -4.20
CA ASP A 58 -11.72 10.92 -4.77
C ASP A 58 -10.52 11.84 -4.43
N ASP A 59 -9.93 11.70 -3.24
CA ASP A 59 -8.79 12.51 -2.78
C ASP A 59 -7.42 11.95 -3.25
N TYR A 60 -7.24 10.62 -3.23
CA TYR A 60 -5.94 9.98 -3.49
C TYR A 60 -5.89 9.16 -4.78
N GLY A 61 -7.01 9.01 -5.50
CA GLY A 61 -7.06 8.17 -6.70
C GLY A 61 -6.86 6.68 -6.40
N ILE A 62 -7.17 6.23 -5.17
CA ILE A 62 -7.00 4.85 -4.73
C ILE A 62 -8.34 4.12 -4.68
N ASP A 63 -8.47 3.05 -5.45
CA ASP A 63 -9.61 2.14 -5.37
C ASP A 63 -9.38 1.04 -4.33
N LEU A 64 -10.33 0.79 -3.45
CA LEU A 64 -10.27 -0.34 -2.52
C LEU A 64 -10.90 -1.58 -3.14
N ASN A 65 -10.08 -2.48 -3.69
CA ASN A 65 -10.53 -3.63 -4.49
C ASN A 65 -9.79 -4.92 -4.14
N GLN A 66 -10.45 -5.80 -3.39
CA GLN A 66 -9.85 -7.05 -2.91
C GLN A 66 -9.61 -8.06 -4.04
N ASN A 67 -10.42 -8.03 -5.10
CA ASN A 67 -10.24 -8.93 -6.24
C ASN A 67 -9.01 -8.55 -7.07
N ALA A 68 -8.73 -7.24 -7.19
CA ALA A 68 -7.49 -6.77 -7.80
C ALA A 68 -6.27 -7.24 -7.00
N GLY A 69 -6.34 -7.22 -5.66
CA GLY A 69 -5.31 -7.80 -4.80
C GLY A 69 -5.09 -9.29 -5.01
N VAL A 70 -6.17 -10.09 -5.03
CA VAL A 70 -6.08 -11.53 -5.33
C VAL A 70 -5.40 -11.77 -6.68
N GLN A 71 -5.75 -10.97 -7.69
CA GLN A 71 -5.13 -11.08 -9.01
C GLN A 71 -3.66 -10.68 -8.98
N ALA A 72 -3.31 -9.58 -8.30
CA ALA A 72 -1.94 -9.11 -8.17
C ALA A 72 -1.02 -10.16 -7.53
N VAL A 73 -1.44 -10.78 -6.42
CA VAL A 73 -0.68 -11.87 -5.79
C VAL A 73 -0.57 -13.08 -6.73
N ARG A 74 -1.62 -13.44 -7.47
CA ARG A 74 -1.54 -14.58 -8.42
C ARG A 74 -0.56 -14.33 -9.57
N ASP A 75 -0.46 -13.08 -10.02
CA ASP A 75 0.40 -12.68 -11.12
C ASP A 75 1.86 -12.53 -10.68
N ALA A 76 2.09 -12.13 -9.42
CA ALA A 76 3.43 -12.04 -8.83
C ALA A 76 4.03 -13.42 -8.51
N TYR A 77 3.20 -14.44 -8.26
CA TYR A 77 3.63 -15.78 -7.87
C TYR A 77 3.23 -16.88 -8.88
N PRO A 78 3.56 -16.76 -10.19
CA PRO A 78 3.06 -17.66 -11.22
C PRO A 78 3.54 -19.12 -11.08
N ASN A 79 4.66 -19.36 -10.39
CA ASN A 79 5.27 -20.67 -10.17
C ASN A 79 4.77 -21.37 -8.90
N ALA A 80 4.08 -20.65 -8.01
CA ALA A 80 3.40 -21.26 -6.86
C ALA A 80 2.29 -22.24 -7.31
N PRO A 81 2.07 -23.35 -6.58
CA PRO A 81 1.05 -24.34 -6.93
C PRO A 81 -0.32 -23.68 -7.17
N GLU A 82 -1.03 -24.12 -8.21
CA GLU A 82 -2.34 -23.57 -8.56
C GLU A 82 -3.33 -23.64 -7.39
N ALA A 83 -3.27 -24.71 -6.59
CA ALA A 83 -4.09 -24.86 -5.39
C ALA A 83 -3.79 -23.78 -4.32
N VAL A 84 -2.53 -23.36 -4.18
CA VAL A 84 -2.10 -22.29 -3.26
C VAL A 84 -2.60 -20.94 -3.76
N ARG A 85 -2.36 -20.61 -5.03
CA ARG A 85 -2.89 -19.41 -5.68
C ARG A 85 -4.42 -19.31 -5.65
N ASN A 86 -5.12 -20.44 -5.76
CA ASN A 86 -6.57 -20.51 -5.63
C ASN A 86 -7.05 -20.43 -4.17
N GLY A 87 -6.15 -20.62 -3.21
CA GLY A 87 -6.41 -20.55 -1.77
C GLY A 87 -6.38 -19.13 -1.17
N LEU A 88 -5.93 -18.13 -1.93
CA LEU A 88 -5.98 -16.72 -1.53
C LEU A 88 -7.41 -16.27 -1.23
N ARG A 89 -7.59 -15.51 -0.15
CA ARG A 89 -8.91 -15.09 0.36
C ARG A 89 -8.96 -13.59 0.57
N ALA A 90 -9.92 -12.95 -0.10
CA ALA A 90 -10.25 -11.56 0.14
C ALA A 90 -10.86 -11.35 1.54
N ARG A 91 -10.58 -10.19 2.11
CA ARG A 91 -11.12 -9.73 3.39
C ARG A 91 -11.84 -8.40 3.22
N ALA A 92 -12.97 -8.24 3.91
CA ALA A 92 -13.61 -6.94 4.00
C ALA A 92 -12.81 -6.02 4.93
N TRP A 93 -12.67 -4.76 4.55
CA TRP A 93 -12.10 -3.74 5.42
C TRP A 93 -13.02 -3.45 6.61
N THR A 94 -12.47 -3.41 7.81
CA THR A 94 -13.13 -2.82 8.98
C THR A 94 -13.14 -1.30 8.86
N LEU A 95 -14.04 -0.61 9.58
CA LEU A 95 -14.03 0.85 9.58
C LEU A 95 -12.71 1.40 10.12
N GLN A 96 -12.13 0.73 11.12
CA GLN A 96 -10.87 1.14 11.72
C GLN A 96 -9.72 1.06 10.73
N GLU A 97 -9.58 -0.05 10.00
CA GLU A 97 -8.52 -0.19 8.98
C GLU A 97 -8.68 0.88 7.87
N LEU A 98 -9.90 1.22 7.46
CA LEU A 98 -10.12 2.30 6.47
C LEU A 98 -9.65 3.66 6.99
N GLN A 99 -9.85 3.94 8.28
CA GLN A 99 -9.37 5.19 8.90
C GLN A 99 -7.85 5.21 8.96
N ASP A 100 -7.23 4.07 9.23
CA ASP A 100 -5.78 3.91 9.26
C ASP A 100 -5.19 4.04 7.84
N VAL A 101 -5.85 3.51 6.80
CA VAL A 101 -5.50 3.74 5.38
C VAL A 101 -5.62 5.20 4.99
N ASP A 102 -6.74 5.86 5.27
CA ASP A 102 -6.92 7.30 4.96
C ASP A 102 -5.84 8.17 5.64
N ARG A 103 -5.47 7.82 6.88
CA ARG A 103 -4.42 8.53 7.61
C ARG A 103 -3.05 8.37 6.94
N ALA A 104 -2.64 7.14 6.62
CA ALA A 104 -1.35 6.90 5.97
C ALA A 104 -1.28 7.57 4.59
N LEU A 105 -2.32 7.42 3.76
CA LEU A 105 -2.39 8.07 2.44
C LEU A 105 -2.30 9.60 2.52
N SER A 106 -2.77 10.21 3.61
CA SER A 106 -2.69 11.67 3.77
C SER A 106 -1.26 12.19 3.82
N HIS A 107 -0.30 11.42 4.33
CA HIS A 107 1.12 11.78 4.34
C HIS A 107 1.73 11.81 2.93
N TYR A 108 1.18 11.05 1.98
CA TYR A 108 1.59 11.02 0.57
C TYR A 108 0.64 11.79 -0.35
N SER A 109 -0.23 12.64 0.20
CA SER A 109 -1.28 13.29 -0.59
C SER A 109 -0.74 14.11 -1.76
N ALA A 110 0.48 14.66 -1.66
CA ALA A 110 1.15 15.35 -2.77
C ALA A 110 1.62 14.42 -3.90
N LEU A 111 1.76 13.12 -3.65
CA LEU A 111 2.18 12.12 -4.63
C LEU A 111 1.02 11.33 -5.22
N LEU A 112 -0.20 11.60 -4.77
CA LEU A 112 -1.39 10.82 -5.07
C LEU A 112 -2.52 11.68 -5.66
N GLY A 113 -3.42 11.02 -6.38
CA GLY A 113 -4.63 11.59 -6.93
C GLY A 113 -4.37 12.81 -7.81
N ALA A 114 -5.25 13.80 -7.69
CA ALA A 114 -5.22 15.02 -8.49
C ALA A 114 -4.08 15.98 -8.09
N ASN A 115 -3.44 15.78 -6.93
CA ASN A 115 -2.36 16.63 -6.44
C ASN A 115 -0.99 16.20 -6.98
N ARG A 116 -0.88 15.00 -7.56
CA ARG A 116 0.38 14.45 -8.05
C ARG A 116 1.04 15.35 -9.11
N PRO A 117 2.33 15.71 -8.96
CA PRO A 117 3.06 16.45 -9.97
C PRO A 117 3.08 15.74 -11.32
N GLY A 118 2.70 16.44 -12.39
CA GLY A 118 2.66 15.85 -13.74
C GLY A 118 4.02 15.35 -14.27
N VAL A 119 5.13 15.84 -13.69
CA VAL A 119 6.50 15.38 -14.01
C VAL A 119 6.77 13.93 -13.59
N LEU A 120 6.00 13.40 -12.63
CA LEU A 120 6.13 12.04 -12.11
C LEU A 120 5.37 10.98 -12.93
N GLY A 121 4.80 11.37 -14.08
CA GLY A 121 4.05 10.46 -14.93
C GLY A 121 2.78 9.90 -14.27
N ALA A 122 2.35 8.71 -14.73
CA ALA A 122 1.18 8.04 -14.18
C ALA A 122 1.41 7.65 -12.72
N GLN A 123 0.34 7.70 -11.91
CA GLN A 123 0.37 7.21 -10.54
C GLN A 123 0.62 5.69 -10.54
N PRO A 124 1.70 5.22 -9.88
CA PRO A 124 2.04 3.80 -9.92
C PRO A 124 1.05 2.97 -9.09
N ILE A 125 0.71 3.40 -7.87
CA ILE A 125 -0.25 2.70 -7.01
C ILE A 125 -1.65 3.26 -7.18
N THR A 126 -2.58 2.47 -7.72
CA THR A 126 -3.97 2.88 -7.94
C THR A 126 -4.97 2.12 -7.09
N THR A 127 -4.51 1.05 -6.42
CA THR A 127 -5.39 0.10 -5.75
C THR A 127 -4.84 -0.30 -4.40
N PHE A 128 -5.74 -0.45 -3.42
CA PHE A 128 -5.44 -1.07 -2.14
C PHE A 128 -6.37 -2.27 -1.93
N SER A 129 -5.83 -3.36 -1.41
CA SER A 129 -6.57 -4.59 -1.15
C SER A 129 -6.31 -5.15 0.24
N ARG A 130 -7.24 -5.99 0.71
CA ARG A 130 -7.16 -6.66 2.00
C ARG A 130 -7.39 -8.15 1.79
N LEU A 131 -6.41 -8.97 2.19
CA LEU A 131 -6.42 -10.42 2.02
C LEU A 131 -6.11 -11.11 3.36
N GLU A 132 -6.52 -12.37 3.53
CA GLU A 132 -6.17 -13.12 4.75
C GLU A 132 -4.65 -13.32 4.86
N GLN A 133 -4.02 -13.69 3.75
CA GLN A 133 -2.66 -14.23 3.70
C GLN A 133 -2.03 -14.04 2.32
N GLY A 134 -0.69 -14.05 2.26
CA GLY A 134 0.12 -13.95 1.05
C GLY A 134 0.58 -15.32 0.53
N ILE A 135 1.65 -15.31 -0.26
CA ILE A 135 2.41 -16.51 -0.66
C ILE A 135 3.87 -16.24 -0.30
N ASP A 136 4.55 -17.19 0.34
CA ASP A 136 5.91 -17.00 0.85
C ASP A 136 6.98 -16.92 -0.26
N GLU A 137 6.86 -17.75 -1.28
CA GLU A 137 7.85 -17.82 -2.36
C GLU A 137 7.22 -18.18 -3.72
N ASP A 138 7.77 -17.59 -4.79
CA ASP A 138 7.38 -17.93 -6.17
C ASP A 138 8.09 -19.19 -6.67
N THR A 139 7.79 -20.32 -6.05
CA THR A 139 8.37 -21.62 -6.39
C THR A 139 7.31 -22.73 -6.38
N PRO A 140 7.60 -23.92 -6.95
CA PRO A 140 6.72 -25.08 -6.82
C PRO A 140 6.49 -25.56 -5.37
N SER A 141 7.28 -25.11 -4.39
CA SER A 141 7.09 -25.39 -2.97
C SER A 141 6.39 -24.28 -2.20
N GLY A 142 6.09 -23.14 -2.84
CA GLY A 142 5.41 -22.02 -2.19
C GLY A 142 4.08 -22.42 -1.55
N ILE A 143 3.81 -21.84 -0.38
CA ILE A 143 2.61 -22.07 0.43
C ILE A 143 1.92 -20.75 0.75
N LEU A 144 0.71 -20.84 1.30
CA LEU A 144 0.04 -19.67 1.85
C LEU A 144 0.81 -19.17 3.08
N ASP A 145 1.08 -17.88 3.13
CA ASP A 145 1.88 -17.26 4.19
C ASP A 145 1.04 -16.32 5.06
N ASN A 146 1.06 -16.60 6.36
CA ASN A 146 0.39 -15.80 7.38
C ASN A 146 1.36 -14.92 8.17
N THR A 147 2.59 -14.73 7.67
CA THR A 147 3.63 -13.93 8.34
C THR A 147 4.04 -12.68 7.58
N THR A 148 3.69 -12.57 6.30
CA THR A 148 3.82 -11.32 5.53
C THR A 148 2.70 -10.35 5.93
N ALA A 149 3.09 -9.11 6.24
CA ALA A 149 2.20 -8.08 6.78
C ALA A 149 1.46 -7.29 5.68
N GLY A 150 2.22 -6.93 4.64
CA GLY A 150 1.77 -6.24 3.45
C GLY A 150 2.72 -6.56 2.29
N GLU A 151 2.32 -6.22 1.08
CA GLU A 151 3.19 -6.31 -0.08
C GLU A 151 2.74 -5.35 -1.19
N THR A 152 3.72 -4.70 -1.80
CA THR A 152 3.56 -3.81 -2.95
C THR A 152 3.71 -4.56 -4.26
N PHE A 153 2.65 -4.52 -5.07
CA PHE A 153 2.64 -5.00 -6.45
C PHE A 153 2.56 -3.82 -7.42
N THR A 154 2.83 -4.09 -8.70
CA THR A 154 2.90 -3.10 -9.80
C THR A 154 1.96 -1.89 -9.66
N ASN A 155 0.67 -2.11 -9.37
CA ASN A 155 -0.31 -1.03 -9.17
C ASN A 155 -1.21 -1.21 -7.95
N ASN A 156 -0.86 -2.12 -7.04
CA ASN A 156 -1.70 -2.52 -5.93
C ASN A 156 -0.86 -2.76 -4.68
N ILE A 157 -1.27 -2.19 -3.55
CA ILE A 157 -0.75 -2.59 -2.24
C ILE A 157 -1.76 -3.53 -1.59
N THR A 158 -1.31 -4.69 -1.15
CA THR A 158 -2.14 -5.64 -0.39
C THR A 158 -1.75 -5.64 1.07
N MET A 159 -2.74 -5.47 1.95
CA MET A 159 -2.58 -5.70 3.39
C MET A 159 -3.07 -7.10 3.78
N PHE A 160 -2.26 -7.86 4.52
CA PHE A 160 -2.57 -9.20 5.01
C PHE A 160 -3.00 -9.19 6.49
N ASP A 161 -3.51 -10.32 7.01
CA ASP A 161 -4.00 -10.36 8.40
C ASP A 161 -2.88 -10.09 9.43
N GLU A 162 -1.63 -10.50 9.13
CA GLU A 162 -0.46 -10.27 9.97
C GLU A 162 -0.12 -8.80 10.15
N GLY A 163 -0.52 -7.92 9.21
CA GLY A 163 -0.32 -6.48 9.36
C GLY A 163 -0.99 -5.91 10.63
N ARG A 164 -1.98 -6.60 11.20
CA ARG A 164 -2.63 -6.22 12.47
C ARG A 164 -1.86 -6.65 13.72
N ASP A 165 -0.82 -7.46 13.54
CA ASP A 165 -0.03 -8.07 14.62
C ASP A 165 1.41 -7.51 14.68
N ILE A 166 1.69 -6.43 13.93
CA ILE A 166 2.98 -5.73 13.93
C ILE A 166 3.21 -4.98 15.24
N ARG A 167 4.38 -5.22 15.84
CA ARG A 167 4.68 -4.81 17.23
C ARG A 167 5.93 -3.93 17.34
N ASP A 168 6.43 -3.40 16.23
CA ASP A 168 7.69 -2.65 16.24
C ASP A 168 7.60 -1.32 16.98
N PHE A 169 6.38 -0.82 17.20
CA PHE A 169 6.08 0.37 17.99
C PHE A 169 5.67 0.07 19.44
N ALA A 170 5.54 -1.20 19.81
CA ALA A 170 5.10 -1.56 21.14
C ALA A 170 6.22 -1.40 22.17
N ALA A 171 5.93 -0.72 23.28
CA ALA A 171 6.87 -0.64 24.41
C ALA A 171 7.18 -2.02 25.01
N ASP A 172 6.19 -2.92 25.00
CA ASP A 172 6.33 -4.36 25.31
C ASP A 172 5.76 -5.20 24.17
N LYS A 173 6.62 -5.73 23.30
CA LYS A 173 6.22 -6.59 22.16
C LYS A 173 5.46 -7.86 22.56
N SER A 174 5.55 -8.29 23.82
CA SER A 174 4.82 -9.47 24.31
C SER A 174 3.36 -9.16 24.67
N ALA A 175 3.04 -7.87 24.90
CA ALA A 175 1.72 -7.40 25.29
C ALA A 175 1.41 -6.03 24.68
N PRO A 176 1.37 -5.90 23.34
CA PRO A 176 1.09 -4.62 22.69
C PRO A 176 -0.33 -4.16 23.00
N THR A 177 -0.51 -2.85 23.17
CA THR A 177 -1.82 -2.22 23.25
C THR A 177 -2.50 -2.17 21.89
N ALA A 178 -3.82 -1.98 21.87
CA ALA A 178 -4.56 -1.86 20.62
C ALA A 178 -4.09 -0.67 19.77
N ASP A 179 -3.67 0.44 20.39
CA ASP A 179 -3.18 1.61 19.65
C ASP A 179 -1.79 1.37 19.05
N GLU A 180 -0.90 0.63 19.74
CA GLU A 180 0.40 0.22 19.20
C GLU A 180 0.25 -0.77 18.03
N LEU A 181 -0.71 -1.69 18.08
CA LEU A 181 -1.02 -2.57 16.94
C LEU A 181 -1.59 -1.78 15.75
N ARG A 182 -2.44 -0.78 16.01
CA ARG A 182 -2.92 0.12 14.95
C ARG A 182 -1.81 0.98 14.37
N GLN A 183 -0.86 1.38 15.18
CA GLN A 183 0.36 2.06 14.74
C GLN A 183 1.20 1.15 13.87
N GLY A 184 1.38 -0.12 14.24
CA GLY A 184 1.99 -1.15 13.41
C GLY A 184 1.31 -1.31 12.06
N PHE A 185 -0.03 -1.42 12.04
CA PHE A 185 -0.81 -1.55 10.81
C PHE A 185 -0.62 -0.35 9.87
N ARG A 186 -0.65 0.89 10.39
CA ARG A 186 -0.35 2.08 9.59
C ARG A 186 1.11 2.08 9.11
N GLY A 187 2.04 1.72 9.99
CA GLY A 187 3.45 1.62 9.65
C GLY A 187 3.70 0.67 8.48
N THR A 188 3.01 -0.48 8.43
CA THR A 188 3.09 -1.37 7.27
C THR A 188 2.53 -0.71 6.00
N ILE A 189 1.44 0.06 6.08
CA ILE A 189 0.94 0.81 4.90
C ILE A 189 1.99 1.83 4.42
N GLU A 190 2.62 2.56 5.36
CA GLU A 190 3.70 3.52 5.08
C GLU A 190 4.91 2.85 4.42
N HIS A 191 5.29 1.68 4.92
CA HIS A 191 6.35 0.84 4.36
C HIS A 191 6.06 0.49 2.89
N GLU A 192 4.87 -0.04 2.61
CA GLU A 192 4.49 -0.38 1.23
C GLU A 192 4.36 0.85 0.32
N LEU A 193 3.85 1.97 0.85
CA LEU A 193 3.78 3.22 0.09
C LEU A 193 5.17 3.76 -0.25
N SER A 194 6.18 3.54 0.59
CA SER A 194 7.57 3.87 0.29
C SER A 194 8.05 3.14 -0.98
N HIS A 195 7.87 1.82 -1.04
CA HIS A 195 8.19 1.03 -2.23
C HIS A 195 7.45 1.54 -3.46
N GLY A 196 6.14 1.76 -3.33
CA GLY A 196 5.28 2.12 -4.45
C GLY A 196 5.47 3.56 -4.97
N LEU A 197 5.84 4.51 -4.11
CA LEU A 197 5.78 5.94 -4.42
C LEU A 197 7.09 6.70 -4.29
N ILE A 198 8.02 6.26 -3.44
CA ILE A 198 9.20 7.04 -3.06
C ILE A 198 10.44 6.57 -3.80
N GLU A 199 10.71 5.28 -3.80
CA GLU A 199 12.00 4.72 -4.26
C GLU A 199 12.37 5.15 -5.67
N SER A 200 11.39 5.17 -6.58
CA SER A 200 11.59 5.50 -7.99
C SER A 200 11.56 7.00 -8.32
N ILE A 201 11.37 7.88 -7.32
CA ILE A 201 11.37 9.32 -7.58
C ILE A 201 12.75 9.75 -8.06
N PRO A 202 12.86 10.45 -9.21
CA PRO A 202 14.14 10.95 -9.68
C PRO A 202 14.61 12.13 -8.83
N VAL A 203 15.85 12.07 -8.33
CA VAL A 203 16.55 13.14 -7.60
C VAL A 203 18.03 13.15 -7.97
N ASN A 204 18.63 14.32 -8.18
CA ASN A 204 20.07 14.47 -8.47
C ASN A 204 20.62 13.62 -9.63
N GLY A 205 19.77 13.21 -10.57
CA GLY A 205 20.17 12.36 -11.70
C GLY A 205 20.14 10.85 -11.43
N GLN A 206 19.66 10.43 -10.25
CA GLN A 206 19.43 9.04 -9.86
C GLN A 206 18.04 8.88 -9.22
N THR A 207 17.71 7.70 -8.71
CA THR A 207 16.47 7.46 -7.95
C THR A 207 16.65 7.84 -6.48
N MET A 208 15.54 8.11 -5.77
CA MET A 208 15.56 8.42 -4.34
C MET A 208 16.19 7.29 -3.52
N LEU A 209 15.98 6.04 -3.94
CA LEU A 209 16.59 4.89 -3.30
C LEU A 209 18.10 4.82 -3.50
N GLU A 210 18.60 5.11 -4.70
CA GLU A 210 20.04 5.19 -4.96
C GLU A 210 20.68 6.32 -4.15
N GLU A 211 20.02 7.49 -4.10
CA GLU A 211 20.46 8.62 -3.27
C GLU A 211 20.48 8.27 -1.77
N PHE A 212 19.51 7.50 -1.30
CA PHE A 212 19.49 6.99 0.06
C PHE A 212 20.67 6.06 0.32
N ALA A 213 20.89 5.05 -0.53
CA ALA A 213 21.99 4.10 -0.38
C ALA A 213 23.36 4.81 -0.39
N ASP A 214 23.56 5.80 -1.26
CA ASP A 214 24.79 6.58 -1.35
C ASP A 214 25.08 7.41 -0.09
N GLN A 215 24.05 7.90 0.59
CA GLN A 215 24.20 8.71 1.80
C GLN A 215 24.32 7.88 3.07
N MET A 216 23.93 6.61 3.05
CA MET A 216 23.99 5.72 4.22
C MET A 216 25.24 4.86 4.18
N THR A 217 26.18 5.07 5.11
CA THR A 217 27.45 4.29 5.16
C THR A 217 27.26 2.78 5.39
N PHE A 218 26.04 2.34 5.70
CA PHE A 218 25.68 0.93 5.87
C PHE A 218 25.62 0.16 4.53
N TRP A 219 25.41 0.87 3.42
CA TRP A 219 25.21 0.31 2.08
C TRP A 219 26.38 0.67 1.15
N ASP A 220 26.82 -0.28 0.33
CA ASP A 220 27.72 -0.01 -0.79
C ASP A 220 26.91 0.35 -2.05
N ASP A 221 25.72 -0.25 -2.19
CA ASP A 221 24.71 0.02 -3.21
C ASP A 221 23.33 -0.43 -2.69
N VAL A 222 22.28 -0.26 -3.48
CA VAL A 222 20.90 -0.59 -3.09
C VAL A 222 20.68 -2.05 -2.65
N SER A 223 21.55 -2.97 -3.05
CA SER A 223 21.46 -4.41 -2.82
C SER A 223 22.61 -4.99 -1.98
N THR A 224 23.69 -4.23 -1.78
CA THR A 224 24.92 -4.69 -1.14
C THR A 224 25.17 -3.95 0.15
N CYS A 225 25.22 -4.69 1.26
CA CYS A 225 25.61 -4.15 2.57
C CYS A 225 27.14 -4.07 2.71
N HIS A 226 27.64 -2.90 3.14
CA HIS A 226 29.06 -2.66 3.45
C HIS A 226 29.59 -3.64 4.50
N TYR A 227 28.74 -3.99 5.48
CA TYR A 227 29.09 -4.76 6.66
C TYR A 227 28.85 -6.28 6.50
N ASN A 228 29.16 -6.85 5.34
CA ASN A 228 28.96 -8.28 5.10
C ASN A 228 30.11 -9.15 5.66
N ASP A 229 29.77 -10.17 6.47
CA ASP A 229 30.74 -11.11 7.05
C ASP A 229 30.91 -12.34 6.14
N PRO A 230 32.10 -12.60 5.56
CA PRO A 230 32.30 -13.76 4.68
C PRO A 230 32.14 -15.11 5.39
N LEU A 231 32.25 -15.15 6.73
CA LEU A 231 32.01 -16.36 7.52
C LEU A 231 30.54 -16.58 7.85
N ARG A 232 29.73 -15.51 7.77
CA ARG A 232 28.29 -15.52 8.05
C ARG A 232 27.56 -14.65 7.00
N PRO A 233 27.61 -15.05 5.71
CA PRO A 233 27.00 -14.27 4.66
C PRO A 233 25.50 -14.09 4.95
N ASN A 234 24.97 -12.91 4.68
CA ASN A 234 23.56 -12.56 4.84
C ASN A 234 23.03 -12.60 6.29
N SER A 235 23.92 -12.72 7.30
CA SER A 235 23.49 -12.60 8.70
C SER A 235 23.20 -11.13 9.03
N LYS A 236 21.91 -10.78 9.00
CA LYS A 236 21.36 -9.47 9.40
C LYS A 236 21.92 -8.98 10.74
N GLN A 237 21.90 -9.86 11.75
CA GLN A 237 22.48 -9.57 13.06
C GLN A 237 23.98 -9.24 12.98
N ARG A 238 24.74 -10.02 12.21
CA ARG A 238 26.18 -9.79 12.08
C ARG A 238 26.49 -8.48 11.35
N ARG A 239 25.72 -8.13 10.31
CA ARG A 239 25.85 -6.83 9.63
C ARG A 239 25.74 -5.67 10.62
N ARG A 240 24.73 -5.70 11.50
CA ARG A 240 24.56 -4.70 12.57
C ARG A 240 25.72 -4.67 13.56
N GLU A 241 26.16 -5.83 14.04
CA GLU A 241 27.28 -5.92 14.99
C GLU A 241 28.56 -5.29 14.44
N LEU A 242 28.84 -5.53 13.15
CA LEU A 242 30.00 -4.96 12.46
C LEU A 242 29.87 -3.45 12.28
N ALA A 243 28.71 -2.97 11.83
CA ALA A 243 28.44 -1.54 11.69
C ALA A 243 28.58 -0.78 13.03
N ILE A 244 28.00 -1.32 14.11
CA ILE A 244 28.12 -0.74 15.45
C ILE A 244 29.59 -0.72 15.92
N ALA A 245 30.35 -1.79 15.63
CA ALA A 245 31.77 -1.84 15.98
C ALA A 245 32.62 -0.81 15.23
N ASP A 246 32.18 -0.39 14.04
CA ASP A 246 32.79 0.64 13.21
C ASP A 246 32.24 2.05 13.50
N GLY A 247 31.23 2.16 14.36
CA GLY A 247 30.58 3.42 14.73
C GLY A 247 29.60 3.95 13.69
N ALA A 248 29.17 3.12 12.73
CA ALA A 248 28.17 3.51 11.75
C ALA A 248 26.75 3.39 12.29
N GLU A 249 25.85 4.22 11.73
CA GLU A 249 24.42 4.10 11.96
C GLU A 249 23.89 2.80 11.34
N VAL A 250 23.02 2.11 12.08
CA VAL A 250 22.35 0.88 11.62
C VAL A 250 20.88 1.15 11.32
N PRO A 251 20.25 0.36 10.43
CA PRO A 251 18.80 0.41 10.20
C PRO A 251 17.98 0.40 11.49
N ILE A 252 16.80 1.03 11.50
CA ILE A 252 15.97 1.15 12.70
C ILE A 252 15.43 -0.21 13.18
N THR A 253 15.22 -1.15 12.27
CA THR A 253 14.83 -2.53 12.58
C THR A 253 15.83 -3.56 12.10
N MET A 254 15.64 -4.82 12.51
CA MET A 254 16.38 -5.94 11.92
C MET A 254 15.94 -6.19 10.48
N TYR A 255 14.67 -5.93 10.14
CA TYR A 255 14.16 -6.17 8.80
C TYR A 255 14.81 -5.22 7.79
N GLY A 256 14.95 -3.93 8.12
CA GLY A 256 15.69 -2.95 7.32
C GLY A 256 17.18 -3.26 7.09
N THR A 257 17.71 -4.37 7.62
CA THR A 257 19.09 -4.82 7.30
C THR A 257 19.15 -5.80 6.13
N THR A 258 18.01 -6.07 5.47
CA THR A 258 17.93 -6.92 4.26
C THR A 258 18.72 -6.28 3.13
N ASP A 259 18.34 -5.08 2.74
CA ASP A 259 18.86 -4.24 1.66
C ASP A 259 18.39 -2.78 1.86
N ALA A 260 18.77 -1.87 0.96
CA ALA A 260 18.41 -0.46 1.09
C ALA A 260 16.92 -0.18 0.83
N TYR A 261 16.22 -1.04 0.09
CA TYR A 261 14.78 -0.92 -0.17
C TYR A 261 14.04 -1.01 1.17
N GLU A 262 14.31 -2.10 1.89
CA GLU A 262 13.70 -2.36 3.21
C GLU A 262 14.14 -1.33 4.25
N ASP A 263 15.38 -0.85 4.19
CA ASP A 263 15.86 0.18 5.12
C ASP A 263 15.14 1.51 4.94
N LEU A 264 14.96 1.97 3.68
CA LEU A 264 14.23 3.19 3.39
C LEU A 264 12.74 3.04 3.78
N ALA A 265 12.11 1.91 3.45
CA ALA A 265 10.71 1.65 3.77
C ALA A 265 10.47 1.60 5.29
N GLU A 266 11.32 0.91 6.05
CA GLU A 266 11.28 0.90 7.51
C GLU A 266 11.53 2.30 8.09
N SER A 267 12.46 3.06 7.51
CA SER A 267 12.73 4.44 7.93
C SER A 267 11.53 5.35 7.70
N MET A 268 10.85 5.24 6.56
CA MET A 268 9.61 5.97 6.26
C MET A 268 8.49 5.61 7.25
N MET A 269 8.29 4.31 7.50
CA MET A 269 7.36 3.82 8.51
C MET A 269 7.59 4.48 9.88
N PHE A 270 8.84 4.51 10.35
CA PHE A 270 9.17 5.14 11.63
C PHE A 270 9.12 6.68 11.58
N TYR A 271 9.39 7.30 10.44
CA TYR A 271 9.32 8.75 10.30
C TYR A 271 7.90 9.29 10.56
N PHE A 272 6.87 8.57 10.13
CA PHE A 272 5.48 9.01 10.36
C PHE A 272 4.92 8.54 11.70
N GLU A 273 5.21 7.30 12.09
CA GLU A 273 4.56 6.71 13.24
C GLU A 273 5.35 6.94 14.55
N ASP A 274 6.68 7.02 14.53
CA ASP A 274 7.51 7.35 15.69
C ASP A 274 8.77 8.17 15.31
N PRO A 275 8.60 9.42 14.82
CA PRO A 275 9.72 10.26 14.38
C PRO A 275 10.72 10.55 15.50
N THR A 276 10.26 10.51 16.76
CA THR A 276 11.14 10.76 17.91
C THR A 276 12.15 9.64 18.05
N ARG A 277 11.69 8.39 17.93
CA ARG A 277 12.57 7.22 17.99
C ARG A 277 13.51 7.17 16.79
N LEU A 278 13.02 7.43 15.57
CA LEU A 278 13.88 7.46 14.38
C LEU A 278 14.98 8.52 14.52
N ALA A 279 14.63 9.75 14.93
CA ALA A 279 15.62 10.82 15.12
C ALA A 279 16.66 10.50 16.21
N ALA A 280 16.29 9.70 17.22
CA ALA A 280 17.19 9.35 18.32
C ALA A 280 18.10 8.16 18.01
N GLU A 281 17.57 7.12 17.36
CA GLU A 281 18.28 5.87 17.07
C GLU A 281 18.99 5.90 15.71
N CYS A 282 18.43 6.63 14.73
CA CYS A 282 18.90 6.70 13.35
C CYS A 282 18.86 8.16 12.80
N PRO A 283 19.62 9.09 13.40
CA PRO A 283 19.61 10.50 13.00
C PRO A 283 19.95 10.78 11.53
N GLU A 284 20.80 9.99 10.88
CA GLU A 284 21.16 10.13 9.45
C GLU A 284 19.96 9.78 8.55
N ARG A 285 19.29 8.64 8.80
CA ARG A 285 18.04 8.27 8.10
C ARG A 285 16.94 9.30 8.31
N PHE A 286 16.76 9.77 9.55
CA PHE A 286 15.80 10.83 9.86
C PHE A 286 16.10 12.11 9.06
N ALA A 287 17.37 12.54 9.05
CA ALA A 287 17.80 13.72 8.32
C ALA A 287 17.59 13.54 6.81
N PHE A 288 17.91 12.37 6.26
CA PHE A 288 17.67 12.07 4.85
C PHE A 288 16.21 12.27 4.47
N ILE A 289 15.28 11.65 5.21
CA ILE A 289 13.84 11.77 4.92
C ILE A 289 13.39 13.22 5.06
N ARG A 290 13.79 13.91 6.13
CA ARG A 290 13.45 15.32 6.35
C ARG A 290 13.95 16.24 5.22
N ASP A 291 15.15 16.01 4.72
CA ASP A 291 15.82 16.94 3.80
C ASP A 291 15.54 16.62 2.33
N ASN A 292 15.31 15.36 1.98
CA ASN A 292 15.15 14.91 0.59
C ASN A 292 13.72 14.45 0.25
N VAL A 293 13.02 13.81 1.19
CA VAL A 293 11.69 13.21 0.94
C VAL A 293 10.55 14.13 1.37
N GLN A 294 10.59 14.65 2.60
CA GLN A 294 9.55 15.51 3.16
C GLN A 294 9.23 16.73 2.27
N PRO A 295 10.21 17.43 1.66
CA PRO A 295 9.90 18.55 0.77
C PRO A 295 8.99 18.14 -0.39
N ILE A 296 9.15 16.92 -0.92
CA ILE A 296 8.33 16.40 -2.01
C ILE A 296 6.92 16.06 -1.50
N LEU A 297 6.83 15.48 -0.30
CA LEU A 297 5.55 15.20 0.36
C LEU A 297 4.79 16.48 0.73
N ASP A 298 5.50 17.57 0.97
CA ASP A 298 4.94 18.92 1.14
C ASP A 298 4.51 19.57 -0.19
N GLY A 299 4.76 18.91 -1.33
CA GLY A 299 4.42 19.38 -2.66
C GLY A 299 5.44 20.34 -3.28
N ASN A 300 6.66 20.41 -2.74
CA ASN A 300 7.73 21.18 -3.39
C ASN A 300 8.12 20.52 -4.73
N PRO A 301 8.53 21.32 -5.73
CA PRO A 301 8.98 20.77 -7.00
C PRO A 301 10.17 19.84 -6.81
N ILE A 302 10.13 18.70 -7.50
CA ILE A 302 11.30 17.83 -7.67
C ILE A 302 12.26 18.56 -8.61
N VAL A 303 13.50 18.76 -8.15
CA VAL A 303 14.56 19.51 -8.86
C VAL A 303 15.52 18.56 -9.55
#